data_AF-A0A0F9CJR8-F1
#
_entry.id   AF-A0A0F9CJR8-F1
#
_cell.length_a   1.000
_cell.length_b   1.000
_cell.length_c   1.000
_cell.angle_alpha   90.00
_cell.angle_beta   90.00
_cell.angle_gamma   90.00
#
_symmetry.space_group_name_H-M   'P 1'
#
loop_
_entity.id
_entity.type
_entity.pdbx_description
1 polymer ?
#
loop_
_entity_poly.entity_id
_entity_poly.type
_entity_poly.pdbx_seq_one_letter_code
_entity_poly.pdbx_strand_id
1 'polypeptide(L)'
;VSVAGAGDTLVLWDETSAIIATTSTVTGGTWATATTLGGTGARTIRFWGLKTWSSIETSEDVGLHGIVGVTPATTWVIIHRMEVRTSGGTSRNAGIISATATSDGTVTAQIAVGKGRTKMAIYGVPSGHTFQMGDYYGSVLKAAAALRCNFTLLHNPEPDVQTTMFNQVHDWGLDTTGNSGFIHEFNLPFQLAGPCIIKLRGNATANDTTAIGGFNGIVTNDMLLALT
;
A
#
# COMPACT_ATOMS: atom_id res chain seq x y z
N VAL A 1 -10.17 -7.66 4.91
CA VAL A 1 -11.25 -8.55 4.46
C VAL A 1 -12.15 -7.64 3.67
N SER A 2 -11.93 -7.61 2.36
CA SER A 2 -12.75 -6.89 1.39
C SER A 2 -13.55 -7.93 0.60
N VAL A 3 -14.72 -7.50 0.12
CA VAL A 3 -15.82 -8.32 -0.37
C VAL A 3 -16.34 -7.55 -1.60
N ALA A 4 -16.31 -8.14 -2.81
CA ALA A 4 -16.47 -7.42 -4.09
C ALA A 4 -17.78 -7.74 -4.85
N GLY A 5 -17.97 -7.22 -6.07
CA GLY A 5 -19.10 -7.39 -7.02
C GLY A 5 -18.83 -8.35 -8.20
N ALA A 6 -19.88 -8.77 -8.96
CA ALA A 6 -19.77 -9.82 -9.99
C ALA A 6 -19.67 -9.15 -11.34
N GLY A 7 -18.59 -9.42 -12.08
CA GLY A 7 -18.23 -8.61 -13.24
C GLY A 7 -17.38 -7.38 -12.89
N ASP A 8 -17.01 -7.22 -11.62
CA ASP A 8 -15.96 -6.29 -11.22
C ASP A 8 -14.59 -6.88 -11.49
N THR A 9 -13.70 -6.04 -12.00
CA THR A 9 -12.26 -6.32 -12.03
C THR A 9 -11.76 -6.20 -10.59
N LEU A 10 -11.82 -7.27 -9.79
CA LEU A 10 -11.44 -7.21 -8.38
C LEU A 10 -9.93 -7.13 -8.21
N VAL A 11 -9.33 -5.99 -8.52
CA VAL A 11 -7.99 -5.65 -8.06
C VAL A 11 -7.97 -5.79 -6.53
N LEU A 12 -6.92 -6.38 -5.92
CA LEU A 12 -6.71 -6.53 -4.47
C LEU A 12 -6.80 -5.20 -3.68
N TRP A 13 -7.03 -4.11 -4.41
CA TRP A 13 -7.15 -2.70 -4.06
C TRP A 13 -8.08 -2.05 -5.11
N ASP A 14 -9.25 -1.54 -4.71
CA ASP A 14 -10.20 -0.82 -5.57
C ASP A 14 -9.53 0.40 -6.25
N GLU A 15 -9.65 0.45 -7.58
CA GLU A 15 -9.17 1.48 -8.49
C GLU A 15 -10.32 2.41 -8.93
N THR A 16 -10.44 3.60 -8.34
CA THR A 16 -10.88 4.78 -9.12
C THR A 16 -9.68 5.65 -9.47
N SER A 17 -8.55 5.01 -9.73
CA SER A 17 -7.29 5.56 -9.24
C SER A 17 -6.10 4.95 -9.96
N ALA A 18 -5.78 5.51 -11.12
CA ALA A 18 -4.47 5.32 -11.75
C ALA A 18 -3.39 5.70 -10.74
N ILE A 19 -2.60 4.74 -10.24
CA ILE A 19 -1.44 5.06 -9.42
C ILE A 19 -0.40 5.68 -10.36
N ILE A 20 -0.52 6.99 -10.52
CA ILE A 20 0.53 7.86 -10.99
C ILE A 20 1.27 8.25 -9.71
N ALA A 21 2.53 7.82 -9.51
CA ALA A 21 3.44 8.38 -8.53
C ALA A 21 3.43 9.92 -8.65
N THR A 22 2.60 10.52 -7.83
CA THR A 22 2.46 11.96 -7.67
C THR A 22 2.13 12.23 -6.22
N THR A 23 2.50 13.42 -5.80
CA THR A 23 2.35 14.00 -4.46
C THR A 23 1.12 13.48 -3.71
N SER A 24 1.36 12.75 -2.62
CA SER A 24 0.29 12.33 -1.71
C SER A 24 -0.09 13.49 -0.78
N THR A 25 -1.33 13.99 -0.85
CA THR A 25 -1.92 14.80 0.23
C THR A 25 -3.15 14.09 0.75
N VAL A 26 -3.21 13.87 2.05
CA VAL A 26 -4.47 13.56 2.71
C VAL A 26 -5.38 14.80 2.59
N THR A 27 -6.51 14.73 1.91
CA THR A 27 -7.27 15.93 1.49
C THR A 27 -8.23 16.45 2.57
N GLY A 28 -8.13 17.73 2.97
CA GLY A 28 -9.22 18.53 3.56
C GLY A 28 -8.84 19.79 4.37
N GLY A 29 -9.49 20.92 4.07
CA GLY A 29 -9.94 22.01 4.97
C GLY A 29 -8.96 22.88 5.80
N THR A 30 -9.18 24.20 5.78
CA THR A 30 -8.39 25.31 6.35
C THR A 30 -8.03 25.22 7.84
N TRP A 31 -6.79 25.62 8.17
CA TRP A 31 -6.19 25.66 9.49
C TRP A 31 -6.88 26.62 10.45
N ALA A 32 -7.29 26.10 11.61
CA ALA A 32 -7.29 26.84 12.85
C ALA A 32 -6.59 25.97 13.90
N THR A 33 -5.63 26.55 14.60
CA THR A 33 -4.96 26.01 15.79
C THR A 33 -5.96 25.35 16.74
N ALA A 34 -6.14 24.02 16.64
CA ALA A 34 -7.03 23.28 17.53
C ALA A 34 -6.21 22.25 18.30
N THR A 35 -5.74 22.67 19.47
CA THR A 35 -5.03 21.87 20.50
C THR A 35 -5.92 20.82 21.18
N THR A 36 -7.00 20.36 20.53
CA THR A 36 -7.89 19.36 21.10
C THR A 36 -8.26 18.33 20.05
N LEU A 37 -7.51 17.23 20.01
CA LEU A 37 -7.89 16.02 19.30
C LEU A 37 -9.16 15.44 19.95
N GLY A 38 -10.31 15.91 19.49
CA GLY A 38 -11.63 15.41 19.90
C GLY A 38 -12.04 14.16 19.14
N GLY A 39 -13.09 13.49 19.60
CA GLY A 39 -13.72 12.38 18.89
C GLY A 39 -13.49 11.00 19.52
N THR A 40 -14.34 10.07 19.11
CA THR A 40 -14.44 8.71 19.65
C THR A 40 -13.39 7.77 19.04
N GLY A 41 -13.08 7.95 17.75
CA GLY A 41 -12.19 7.09 16.95
C GLY A 41 -10.69 7.41 17.06
N ALA A 42 -9.93 7.08 16.01
CA ALA A 42 -8.51 7.39 15.92
C ALA A 42 -8.28 8.92 15.95
N ARG A 43 -7.27 9.35 16.70
CA ARG A 43 -6.94 10.78 16.93
C ARG A 43 -5.62 11.18 16.31
N THR A 44 -4.64 10.29 16.31
CA THR A 44 -3.34 10.54 15.67
C THR A 44 -2.93 9.29 14.91
N ILE A 45 -2.38 9.48 13.73
CA ILE A 45 -1.70 8.43 12.97
C ILE A 45 -0.23 8.78 12.80
N ARG A 46 0.60 7.75 12.71
CA ARG A 46 1.96 7.83 12.17
C ARG A 46 1.97 7.13 10.84
N PHE A 47 2.62 7.72 9.84
CA PHE A 47 2.87 7.05 8.59
C PHE A 47 4.35 7.11 8.22
N TRP A 48 4.78 6.16 7.39
CA TRP A 48 6.14 6.03 6.91
C TRP A 48 6.14 5.94 5.40
N GLY A 49 7.14 6.53 4.76
CA GLY A 49 7.25 6.54 3.31
C GLY A 49 8.49 7.29 2.82
N LEU A 50 8.47 7.67 1.55
CA LEU A 50 9.53 8.46 0.93
C LEU A 50 9.01 9.86 0.59
N LYS A 51 9.78 10.89 0.90
CA LYS A 51 9.47 12.28 0.53
C LYS A 51 9.81 12.54 -0.94
N THR A 52 10.95 12.01 -1.35
CA THR A 52 11.46 11.96 -2.73
C THR A 52 12.03 10.58 -3.02
N TRP A 53 12.18 10.23 -4.29
CA TRP A 53 12.84 8.97 -4.69
C TRP A 53 14.30 8.87 -4.20
N SER A 54 14.98 9.99 -3.99
CA SER A 54 16.34 10.06 -3.46
C SER A 54 16.44 10.05 -1.93
N SER A 55 15.31 10.18 -1.21
CA SER A 55 15.29 10.22 0.25
C SER A 55 15.16 8.81 0.85
N ILE A 56 15.73 8.60 2.04
CA ILE A 56 15.47 7.41 2.84
C ILE A 56 14.07 7.46 3.48
N GLU A 57 13.57 6.30 3.93
CA GLU A 57 12.29 6.23 4.65
C GLU A 57 12.30 7.15 5.88
N THR A 58 11.27 7.99 5.99
CA THR A 58 11.02 8.83 7.16
C THR A 58 9.56 8.69 7.61
N SER A 59 9.23 9.25 8.77
CA SER A 59 7.88 9.22 9.33
C SER A 59 7.36 10.59 9.74
N GLU A 60 6.05 10.76 9.68
CA GLU A 60 5.35 11.95 10.16
C GLU A 60 4.10 11.54 10.97
N ASP A 61 3.79 12.33 12.00
CA ASP A 61 2.58 12.18 12.80
C ASP A 61 1.54 13.21 12.34
N VAL A 62 0.30 12.75 12.14
CA VAL A 62 -0.82 13.59 11.74
C VAL A 62 -1.99 13.42 12.71
N GLY A 63 -2.49 14.54 13.21
CA GLY A 63 -3.73 14.62 13.95
C GLY A 63 -4.93 14.45 13.03
N LEU A 64 -5.87 13.58 13.40
CA LEU A 64 -7.11 13.36 12.66
C LEU A 64 -8.23 14.22 13.22
N HIS A 65 -9.06 14.78 12.32
CA HIS A 65 -10.16 15.68 12.65
C HIS A 65 -11.52 15.08 12.26
N GLY A 66 -11.76 13.83 12.67
CA GLY A 66 -13.01 13.12 12.38
C GLY A 66 -13.12 12.75 10.89
N ILE A 67 -14.17 13.23 10.22
CA ILE A 67 -14.43 12.97 8.79
C ILE A 67 -13.78 14.00 7.86
N VAL A 68 -13.23 15.09 8.42
CA VAL A 68 -12.49 16.10 7.64
C VAL A 68 -11.08 15.55 7.42
N GLY A 69 -10.68 15.38 6.16
CA GLY A 69 -9.31 14.97 5.88
C GLY A 69 -8.31 16.09 6.16
N VAL A 70 -7.03 15.74 6.27
CA VAL A 70 -6.00 16.59 6.89
C VAL A 70 -4.74 16.55 6.07
N THR A 71 -4.34 17.63 5.43
CA THR A 71 -3.14 17.63 4.58
C THR A 71 -1.85 17.70 5.41
N PRO A 72 -0.93 16.71 5.27
CA PRO A 72 0.36 16.78 5.94
C PRO A 72 1.16 17.97 5.42
N ALA A 73 2.05 18.51 6.26
CA ALA A 73 2.86 19.66 5.86
C ALA A 73 3.90 19.28 4.80
N THR A 74 4.32 18.01 4.81
CA THR A 74 5.29 17.48 3.84
C THR A 74 4.61 16.70 2.74
N THR A 75 5.16 16.81 1.53
CA THR A 75 4.76 15.99 0.39
C THR A 75 5.52 14.67 0.36
N TRP A 76 4.84 13.62 -0.11
CA TRP A 76 5.37 12.26 -0.18
C TRP A 76 5.13 11.66 -1.56
N VAL A 77 6.11 10.92 -2.08
CA VAL A 77 6.00 10.20 -3.37
C VAL A 77 5.38 8.82 -3.20
N ILE A 78 5.53 8.20 -2.02
CA ILE A 78 4.92 6.92 -1.68
C ILE A 78 4.80 6.75 -0.16
N ILE A 79 3.73 6.09 0.28
CA ILE A 79 3.50 5.71 1.69
C ILE A 79 3.61 4.18 1.79
N HIS A 80 4.47 3.70 2.68
CA HIS A 80 4.70 2.27 2.91
C HIS A 80 3.75 1.70 3.97
N ARG A 81 3.47 2.46 5.03
CA ARG A 81 2.60 2.01 6.13
C ARG A 81 2.00 3.18 6.90
N MET A 82 0.84 2.93 7.51
CA MET A 82 0.22 3.83 8.50
C MET A 82 -0.20 3.05 9.75
N GLU A 83 -0.11 3.70 10.91
CA GLU A 83 -0.45 3.16 12.23
C GLU A 83 -1.24 4.19 13.05
N VAL A 84 -2.28 3.76 13.74
CA VAL A 84 -2.99 4.58 14.73
C VAL A 84 -2.17 4.64 16.02
N ARG A 85 -1.78 5.86 16.42
CA ARG A 85 -0.98 6.12 17.62
C ARG A 85 -1.82 6.39 18.86
N THR A 86 -2.91 7.13 18.67
CA THR A 86 -3.82 7.50 19.76
C THR A 86 -5.26 7.38 19.29
N SER A 87 -6.16 7.05 20.21
CA SER A 87 -7.60 6.95 19.96
C SER A 87 -8.39 7.58 21.11
N GLY A 88 -9.62 7.97 20.81
CA GLY A 88 -10.58 8.40 21.82
C GLY A 88 -11.33 7.24 22.48
N GLY A 89 -12.60 7.47 22.80
CA GLY A 89 -13.42 6.59 23.64
C GLY A 89 -13.59 5.15 23.14
N THR A 90 -13.44 4.84 21.85
CA THR A 90 -13.58 3.45 21.37
C THR A 90 -12.31 2.60 21.59
N SER A 91 -11.19 3.21 21.99
CA SER A 91 -9.87 2.53 22.07
C SER A 91 -9.44 1.84 20.76
N ARG A 92 -10.08 2.21 19.64
CA ARG A 92 -9.85 1.67 18.29
C ARG A 92 -10.34 2.65 17.24
N ASN A 93 -9.88 2.48 16.00
CA ASN A 93 -10.40 3.21 14.86
C ASN A 93 -11.89 2.92 14.64
N ALA A 94 -12.71 3.97 14.57
CA ALA A 94 -14.15 3.87 14.40
C ALA A 94 -14.62 3.98 12.93
N GLY A 95 -13.73 4.38 12.02
CA GLY A 95 -14.04 4.55 10.60
C GLY A 95 -12.94 4.00 9.71
N ILE A 96 -13.01 4.29 8.41
CA ILE A 96 -11.92 4.02 7.48
C ILE A 96 -10.97 5.23 7.50
N ILE A 97 -9.67 4.98 7.57
CA ILE A 97 -8.65 6.02 7.40
C ILE A 97 -7.96 5.75 6.06
N SER A 98 -8.05 6.69 5.13
CA SER A 98 -7.43 6.61 3.81
C SER A 98 -6.38 7.70 3.65
N ALA A 99 -5.22 7.34 3.09
CA ALA A 99 -4.32 8.30 2.47
C ALA A 99 -4.67 8.39 0.99
N THR A 100 -4.87 9.62 0.53
CA THR A 100 -5.29 9.90 -0.84
C THR A 100 -4.19 10.71 -1.54
N ALA A 101 -4.00 10.55 -2.84
CA ALA A 101 -3.12 11.41 -3.61
C ALA A 101 -3.83 12.70 -4.02
N THR A 102 -3.11 13.82 -3.96
CA THR A 102 -3.69 15.15 -4.26
C THR A 102 -4.08 15.30 -5.71
N SER A 103 -3.25 14.72 -6.57
CA SER A 103 -3.26 14.92 -8.01
C SER A 103 -4.49 14.32 -8.65
N ASP A 104 -4.86 13.11 -8.24
CA ASP A 104 -5.82 12.27 -8.94
C ASP A 104 -6.86 11.63 -8.01
N GLY A 105 -6.82 11.91 -6.70
CA GLY A 105 -7.76 11.37 -5.74
C GLY A 105 -7.54 9.89 -5.42
N THR A 106 -6.39 9.32 -5.79
CA THR A 106 -6.13 7.90 -5.60
C THR A 106 -5.94 7.50 -4.15
N VAL A 107 -6.59 6.44 -3.69
CA VAL A 107 -6.30 5.88 -2.36
C VAL A 107 -5.00 5.10 -2.42
N THR A 108 -3.94 5.63 -1.81
CA THR A 108 -2.59 5.04 -1.81
C THR A 108 -2.36 4.14 -0.60
N ALA A 109 -3.06 4.40 0.51
CA ALA A 109 -3.01 3.55 1.70
C ALA A 109 -4.30 3.62 2.50
N GLN A 110 -4.65 2.54 3.21
CA GLN A 110 -5.87 2.49 4.01
C GLN A 110 -5.74 1.65 5.29
N ILE A 111 -6.34 2.15 6.38
CA ILE A 111 -6.61 1.40 7.62
C ILE A 111 -8.12 1.14 7.68
N ALA A 112 -8.50 -0.13 7.61
CA ALA A 112 -9.90 -0.55 7.72
C ALA A 112 -10.48 -0.24 9.12
N VAL A 113 -11.82 -0.17 9.19
CA VAL A 113 -12.55 0.04 10.44
C VAL A 113 -12.16 -0.99 11.51
N GLY A 114 -11.98 -0.53 12.74
CA GLY A 114 -11.58 -1.36 13.88
C GLY A 114 -10.16 -1.91 13.81
N LYS A 115 -9.34 -1.52 12.81
CA LYS A 115 -7.92 -1.89 12.71
C LYS A 115 -7.02 -0.72 13.10
N GLY A 116 -5.80 -1.04 13.51
CA GLY A 116 -4.79 -0.06 13.94
C GLY A 116 -3.66 0.16 12.95
N ARG A 117 -3.59 -0.60 11.85
CA ARG A 117 -2.50 -0.52 10.86
C ARG A 117 -2.96 -0.84 9.44
N THR A 118 -2.21 -0.36 8.46
CA THR A 118 -2.35 -0.72 7.05
C THR A 118 -1.99 -2.19 6.81
N LYS A 119 -2.56 -2.80 5.77
CA LYS A 119 -2.19 -4.13 5.28
C LYS A 119 -1.91 -4.05 3.78
N MET A 120 -0.73 -3.62 3.37
CA MET A 120 -0.43 -3.40 1.95
C MET A 120 0.75 -4.25 1.50
N ALA A 121 0.73 -4.60 0.22
CA ALA A 121 1.83 -5.28 -0.47
C ALA A 121 2.32 -4.38 -1.61
N ILE A 122 2.78 -3.20 -1.24
CA ILE A 122 3.42 -2.22 -2.11
C ILE A 122 4.62 -1.63 -1.37
N TYR A 123 5.72 -1.41 -2.09
CA TYR A 123 6.93 -0.83 -1.53
C TYR A 123 7.68 0.00 -2.57
N GLY A 124 8.16 1.17 -2.17
CA GLY A 124 9.02 2.01 -2.99
C GLY A 124 10.48 1.86 -2.56
N VAL A 125 11.34 1.50 -3.51
CA VAL A 125 12.78 1.42 -3.28
C VAL A 125 13.38 2.79 -3.61
N PRO A 126 14.06 3.45 -2.67
CA PRO A 126 14.72 4.72 -2.96
C PRO A 126 15.94 4.53 -3.87
N SER A 127 16.33 5.59 -4.58
CA SER A 127 17.53 5.62 -5.41
C SER A 127 18.78 5.25 -4.59
N GLY A 128 19.71 4.51 -5.21
CA GLY A 128 20.93 4.03 -4.55
C GLY A 128 20.70 2.89 -3.55
N HIS A 129 19.51 2.32 -3.51
CA HIS A 129 19.21 1.12 -2.75
C HIS A 129 18.66 0.03 -3.66
N THR A 130 18.90 -1.22 -3.26
CA THR A 130 18.37 -2.39 -3.97
C THR A 130 17.49 -3.20 -3.01
N PHE A 131 16.29 -3.55 -3.47
CA PHE A 131 15.41 -4.48 -2.77
C PHE A 131 15.72 -5.91 -3.24
N GLN A 132 16.10 -6.76 -2.30
CA GLN A 132 16.40 -8.16 -2.52
C GLN A 132 15.19 -8.98 -2.06
N MET A 133 14.34 -9.40 -2.99
CA MET A 133 13.14 -10.18 -2.70
C MET A 133 13.51 -11.64 -2.47
N GLY A 134 13.19 -12.17 -1.29
CA GLY A 134 13.39 -13.58 -0.96
C GLY A 134 12.19 -14.44 -1.32
N ASP A 135 11.00 -13.96 -1.01
CA ASP A 135 9.76 -14.69 -1.25
C ASP A 135 8.58 -13.75 -1.51
N TYR A 136 7.56 -14.29 -2.16
CA TYR A 136 6.23 -13.69 -2.19
C TYR A 136 5.18 -14.78 -2.11
N TYR A 137 4.01 -14.39 -1.63
CA TYR A 137 2.91 -15.32 -1.40
C TYR A 137 1.57 -14.68 -1.71
N GLY A 138 0.64 -15.55 -2.06
CA GLY A 138 -0.77 -15.24 -2.24
C GLY A 138 -1.60 -16.38 -1.67
N SER A 139 -2.73 -16.06 -1.09
CA SER A 139 -3.75 -17.02 -0.70
C SER A 139 -5.13 -16.41 -0.87
N VAL A 140 -6.10 -17.27 -1.11
CA VAL A 140 -7.49 -16.90 -1.27
C VAL A 140 -8.33 -17.75 -0.33
N LEU A 141 -9.13 -17.08 0.50
CA LEU A 141 -10.13 -17.73 1.32
C LEU A 141 -11.50 -17.60 0.65
N LYS A 142 -12.21 -18.71 0.62
CA LYS A 142 -13.56 -18.83 0.08
C LYS A 142 -14.58 -18.23 1.05
N ALA A 143 -15.49 -17.39 0.55
CA ALA A 143 -16.72 -17.01 1.25
C ALA A 143 -17.96 -17.77 0.73
N ALA A 144 -18.11 -17.98 -0.59
CA ALA A 144 -19.08 -18.90 -1.22
C ALA A 144 -18.73 -19.17 -2.72
N ALA A 145 -19.27 -20.26 -3.31
CA ALA A 145 -19.02 -20.75 -4.70
C ALA A 145 -17.53 -20.98 -5.11
N ALA A 146 -17.29 -21.57 -6.28
CA ALA A 146 -15.93 -21.74 -6.82
C ALA A 146 -15.43 -20.41 -7.39
N LEU A 147 -14.27 -19.96 -6.93
CA LEU A 147 -13.72 -18.63 -7.21
C LEU A 147 -12.26 -18.74 -7.63
N ARG A 148 -11.85 -17.88 -8.58
CA ARG A 148 -10.47 -17.71 -9.01
C ARG A 148 -9.97 -16.32 -8.65
N CYS A 149 -8.73 -16.24 -8.19
CA CYS A 149 -8.01 -14.99 -7.98
C CYS A 149 -6.65 -15.08 -8.67
N ASN A 150 -6.40 -14.18 -9.62
CA ASN A 150 -5.13 -14.10 -10.34
C ASN A 150 -4.23 -13.09 -9.66
N PHE A 151 -3.16 -13.54 -9.05
CA PHE A 151 -2.14 -12.67 -8.48
C PHE A 151 -1.06 -12.34 -9.51
N THR A 152 -0.58 -11.11 -9.46
CA THR A 152 0.41 -10.55 -10.37
C THR A 152 1.41 -9.73 -9.58
N LEU A 153 2.68 -10.13 -9.61
CA LEU A 153 3.79 -9.32 -9.11
C LEU A 153 4.22 -8.33 -10.19
N LEU A 154 4.22 -7.06 -9.84
CA LEU A 154 4.49 -5.95 -10.76
C LEU A 154 5.66 -5.12 -10.22
N HIS A 155 6.52 -4.65 -11.13
CA HIS A 155 7.54 -3.66 -10.81
C HIS A 155 7.47 -2.47 -11.79
N ASN A 156 7.65 -1.26 -11.28
CA ASN A 156 7.87 -0.06 -12.09
C ASN A 156 9.33 0.39 -11.94
N PRO A 157 10.16 0.34 -12.99
CA PRO A 157 11.58 0.72 -12.94
C PRO A 157 11.85 2.22 -13.00
N GLU A 158 10.87 3.05 -13.41
CA GLU A 158 11.05 4.50 -13.58
C GLU A 158 9.85 5.25 -12.99
N PRO A 159 9.60 5.12 -11.67
CA PRO A 159 8.40 5.68 -11.06
C PRO A 159 8.43 7.21 -10.95
N ASP A 160 9.57 7.85 -11.20
CA ASP A 160 9.74 9.30 -11.27
C ASP A 160 9.33 9.90 -12.62
N VAL A 161 9.44 9.14 -13.71
CA VAL A 161 9.13 9.58 -15.08
C VAL A 161 7.86 8.93 -15.61
N GLN A 162 7.75 7.61 -15.46
CA GLN A 162 6.69 6.77 -16.01
C GLN A 162 5.89 6.12 -14.90
N THR A 163 5.01 6.92 -14.32
CA THR A 163 4.30 6.58 -13.10
C THR A 163 3.35 5.37 -13.24
N THR A 164 2.86 5.07 -14.44
CA THR A 164 1.92 3.98 -14.74
C THR A 164 2.56 2.75 -15.40
N MET A 165 3.84 2.80 -15.75
CA MET A 165 4.50 1.70 -16.46
C MET A 165 4.91 0.60 -15.48
N PHE A 166 4.01 -0.36 -15.27
CA PHE A 166 4.30 -1.55 -14.48
C PHE A 166 4.61 -2.75 -15.38
N ASN A 167 5.85 -3.23 -15.27
CA ASN A 167 6.29 -4.49 -15.86
C ASN A 167 5.83 -5.66 -14.99
N GLN A 168 5.29 -6.67 -15.65
CA GLN A 168 4.85 -7.90 -15.00
C GLN A 168 6.05 -8.83 -14.79
N VAL A 169 6.27 -9.23 -13.53
CA VAL A 169 7.36 -10.15 -13.15
C VAL A 169 6.85 -11.58 -13.14
N HIS A 170 5.68 -11.82 -12.53
CA HIS A 170 5.10 -13.15 -12.45
C HIS A 170 3.58 -13.09 -12.25
N ASP A 171 2.88 -14.05 -12.86
CA ASP A 171 1.44 -14.27 -12.70
C ASP A 171 1.17 -15.67 -12.20
N TRP A 172 0.21 -15.78 -11.27
CA TRP A 172 -0.31 -17.07 -10.84
C TRP A 172 -1.79 -16.98 -10.49
N GLY A 173 -2.52 -18.03 -10.85
CA GLY A 173 -3.92 -18.19 -10.48
C GLY A 173 -4.07 -19.06 -9.24
N LEU A 174 -4.92 -18.64 -8.32
CA LEU A 174 -5.42 -19.48 -7.23
C LEU A 174 -6.89 -19.79 -7.44
N ASP A 175 -7.25 -21.05 -7.23
CA ASP A 175 -8.61 -21.55 -7.35
C ASP A 175 -9.03 -22.18 -6.02
N THR A 176 -10.07 -21.62 -5.41
CA THR A 176 -10.57 -22.06 -4.10
C THR A 176 -11.09 -23.50 -4.08
N THR A 177 -11.27 -24.15 -5.24
CA THR A 177 -11.67 -25.57 -5.37
C THR A 177 -10.47 -26.52 -5.37
N GLY A 178 -9.30 -26.04 -5.77
CA GLY A 178 -8.10 -26.85 -5.96
C GLY A 178 -6.93 -26.40 -5.09
N ASN A 179 -6.45 -25.18 -5.31
CA ASN A 179 -5.32 -24.62 -4.59
C ASN A 179 -5.62 -23.19 -4.12
N SER A 180 -5.69 -23.02 -2.81
CA SER A 180 -6.04 -21.76 -2.15
C SER A 180 -4.83 -20.96 -1.66
N GLY A 181 -3.61 -21.46 -1.87
CA GLY A 181 -2.37 -20.80 -1.44
C GLY A 181 -1.20 -21.08 -2.38
N PHE A 182 -0.34 -20.09 -2.53
CA PHE A 182 0.89 -20.19 -3.31
C PHE A 182 1.96 -19.36 -2.62
N ILE A 183 3.15 -19.94 -2.54
CA ILE A 183 4.37 -19.28 -2.07
C ILE A 183 5.42 -19.59 -3.11
N HIS A 184 6.13 -18.56 -3.54
CA HIS A 184 7.30 -18.71 -4.38
C HIS A 184 8.51 -18.18 -3.65
N GLU A 185 9.48 -19.05 -3.45
CA GLU A 185 10.76 -18.74 -2.84
C GLU A 185 11.81 -18.64 -3.93
N PHE A 186 12.65 -17.62 -3.87
CA PHE A 186 13.77 -17.46 -4.78
C PHE A 186 15.02 -18.12 -4.19
N ASN A 187 15.64 -19.04 -4.94
CA ASN A 187 16.93 -19.64 -4.57
C ASN A 187 18.05 -18.60 -4.45
N LEU A 188 18.00 -17.56 -5.29
CA LEU A 188 18.82 -16.36 -5.20
C LEU A 188 17.89 -15.14 -5.18
N PRO A 189 18.05 -14.20 -4.24
CA PRO A 189 17.11 -13.08 -4.12
C PRO A 189 16.94 -12.34 -5.43
N PHE A 190 15.69 -12.08 -5.82
CA PHE A 190 15.40 -11.27 -6.98
C PHE A 190 15.68 -9.80 -6.67
N GLN A 191 16.62 -9.21 -7.40
CA GLN A 191 17.14 -7.87 -7.12
C GLN A 191 16.39 -6.82 -7.93
N LEU A 192 15.92 -5.78 -7.24
CA LEU A 192 15.20 -4.65 -7.83
C LEU A 192 15.89 -3.36 -7.37
N ALA A 193 16.67 -2.77 -8.28
CA ALA A 193 17.39 -1.52 -8.03
C ALA A 193 16.41 -0.34 -8.00
N GLY A 194 16.67 0.61 -7.11
CA GLY A 194 15.91 1.86 -7.00
C GLY A 194 16.39 2.93 -7.98
N PRO A 195 15.52 3.90 -8.34
CA PRO A 195 14.16 4.06 -7.86
C PRO A 195 13.20 3.07 -8.52
N CYS A 196 12.41 2.34 -7.73
CA CYS A 196 11.38 1.47 -8.30
C CYS A 196 10.20 1.29 -7.35
N ILE A 197 9.06 0.89 -7.91
CA ILE A 197 7.88 0.47 -7.12
C ILE A 197 7.64 -1.01 -7.34
N ILE A 198 7.48 -1.73 -6.25
CA ILE A 198 7.12 -3.14 -6.24
C ILE A 198 5.70 -3.23 -5.71
N LYS A 199 4.81 -3.93 -6.42
CA LYS A 199 3.45 -4.17 -5.92
C LYS A 199 2.97 -5.57 -6.23
N LEU A 200 2.21 -6.13 -5.29
CA LEU A 200 1.44 -7.34 -5.50
C LEU A 200 -0.02 -6.96 -5.74
N ARG A 201 -0.50 -7.29 -6.94
CA ARG A 201 -1.91 -7.18 -7.31
C ARG A 201 -2.52 -8.57 -7.27
N GLY A 202 -3.81 -8.64 -7.06
CA GLY A 202 -4.58 -9.83 -7.35
C GLY A 202 -5.92 -9.43 -7.90
N ASN A 203 -6.47 -10.26 -8.77
CA ASN A 203 -7.66 -9.97 -9.52
C ASN A 203 -8.66 -11.11 -9.31
N ALA A 204 -9.66 -10.93 -8.44
CA ALA A 204 -10.68 -11.98 -8.29
C ALA A 204 -11.78 -11.87 -9.33
N THR A 205 -12.36 -13.01 -9.68
CA THR A 205 -13.41 -13.10 -10.70
C THR A 205 -14.83 -12.98 -10.13
N ALA A 206 -14.96 -12.81 -8.82
CA ALA A 206 -16.27 -12.71 -8.18
C ALA A 206 -16.23 -12.10 -6.77
N ASN A 207 -17.44 -11.79 -6.33
CA ASN A 207 -17.78 -11.15 -5.07
C ASN A 207 -17.22 -11.86 -3.87
N ASP A 208 -17.15 -11.11 -2.77
CA ASP A 208 -16.91 -11.67 -1.45
C ASP A 208 -15.59 -12.45 -1.34
N THR A 209 -14.67 -12.24 -2.29
CA THR A 209 -13.39 -12.94 -2.32
C THR A 209 -12.43 -12.29 -1.34
N THR A 210 -12.05 -13.04 -0.30
CA THR A 210 -10.98 -12.61 0.60
C THR A 210 -9.66 -13.14 0.08
N ALA A 211 -8.77 -12.23 -0.30
CA ALA A 211 -7.42 -12.58 -0.71
C ALA A 211 -6.39 -11.92 0.21
N ILE A 212 -5.28 -12.64 0.41
CA ILE A 212 -4.19 -12.26 1.29
C ILE A 212 -2.91 -12.48 0.49
N GLY A 213 -2.10 -11.44 0.36
CA GLY A 213 -0.81 -11.55 -0.29
C GLY A 213 0.22 -10.64 0.35
N GLY A 214 1.47 -10.96 0.09
CA GLY A 214 2.61 -10.19 0.55
C GLY A 214 3.89 -10.62 -0.15
N PHE A 215 4.94 -9.87 0.13
CA PHE A 215 6.31 -10.22 -0.24
C PHE A 215 7.24 -9.88 0.90
N ASN A 216 8.39 -10.54 0.90
CA ASN A 216 9.41 -10.41 1.91
C ASN A 216 10.77 -10.21 1.24
N GLY A 217 11.62 -9.39 1.85
CA GLY A 217 12.91 -9.04 1.31
C GLY A 217 13.68 -8.07 2.19
N ILE A 218 14.90 -7.77 1.77
CA ILE A 218 15.83 -6.89 2.46
C ILE A 218 16.16 -5.71 1.54
N VAL A 219 16.24 -4.51 2.11
CA VAL A 219 16.75 -3.33 1.41
C VAL A 219 18.20 -3.13 1.78
N THR A 220 19.08 -3.10 0.79
CA THR A 220 20.51 -2.81 0.96
C THR A 220 20.85 -1.49 0.30
N ASN A 221 21.75 -0.72 0.94
CA ASN A 221 22.34 0.46 0.30
C ASN A 221 23.49 0.01 -0.60
N ASP A 222 23.50 0.50 -1.84
CA ASP A 222 24.50 0.17 -2.85
C ASP A 222 25.77 1.00 -2.63
N MET A 223 26.41 0.83 -1.48
CA MET A 223 27.61 1.56 -1.05
C MET A 223 28.86 1.31 -1.93
N LEU A 224 28.75 0.55 -3.02
CA LEU A 224 29.85 0.29 -3.95
C LEU A 224 29.88 1.26 -5.16
N LEU A 225 28.86 2.10 -5.36
CA LEU A 225 28.81 3.10 -6.45
C LEU A 225 29.01 4.56 -5.99
N ALA A 226 29.25 4.79 -4.69
CA ALA A 226 29.49 6.12 -4.13
C ALA A 226 30.99 6.54 -4.11
N LEU A 227 31.86 5.86 -4.87
CA LEU A 227 33.32 6.04 -4.84
C LEU A 227 33.95 6.22 -6.23
N THR A 228 33.19 6.74 -7.19
CA THR A 228 33.70 7.26 -8.48
C THR A 228 33.11 8.62 -8.78
#